data_AF-A0A2E8P6P6-F1
#
_entry.id   AF-A0A2E8P6P6-F1
#
_cell.length_a   1.000
_cell.length_b   1.000
_cell.length_c   1.000
_cell.angle_alpha   90.00
_cell.angle_beta   90.00
_cell.angle_gamma   90.00
#
_symmetry.space_group_name_H-M   'P 1'
#
loop_
_entity.id
_entity.type
_entity.pdbx_description
1 polymer ?
#
loop_
_entity_poly.entity_id
_entity_poly.type
_entity_poly.pdbx_seq_one_letter_code
_entity_poly.pdbx_strand_id
1 'polypeptide(L)'
;MDHRPWEHPMASAGRRSRSAIDQPIETTRGIRPSYDPERFGRISERVARFIGSWAFIAWMTVVILMWVAFNVFAPGGIQPDAYPFIFLTLLLSVQASYAAPLILLAQNRQTDRDRVQYQEDRQRNERMLANSDYLAREVASLRTSLGELATRDYVRSELRESLDAIMARLDQLKVDRRDLDSDVVGSPNSDEVRRTPTPDPDADPDNSPPG
;
A
#
# COMPACT_ATOMS: atom_id res chain seq x y z
N MET A 1 61.44 38.60 -42.14
CA MET A 1 60.72 39.71 -41.49
C MET A 1 59.29 39.63 -42.03
N ASP A 2 58.44 38.75 -41.48
CA ASP A 2 57.70 38.95 -40.19
C ASP A 2 56.65 40.05 -40.43
N HIS A 3 55.33 39.83 -40.31
CA HIS A 3 54.62 39.40 -39.11
C HIS A 3 53.20 38.86 -39.44
N ARG A 4 52.79 37.82 -38.70
CA ARG A 4 51.38 37.60 -38.30
C ARG A 4 51.13 38.44 -37.03
N PRO A 5 49.93 39.03 -36.84
CA PRO A 5 49.07 38.53 -35.74
C PRO A 5 47.56 38.62 -36.06
N TRP A 6 46.82 37.52 -36.12
CA TRP A 6 45.89 37.03 -35.07
C TRP A 6 45.50 38.01 -33.95
N GLU A 7 44.29 38.56 -34.02
CA GLU A 7 43.45 38.84 -32.83
C GLU A 7 41.98 38.54 -33.15
N HIS A 8 41.52 37.37 -32.69
CA HIS A 8 40.10 37.06 -32.52
C HIS A 8 39.73 37.43 -31.07
N PRO A 9 38.69 38.26 -30.82
CA PRO A 9 38.12 38.36 -29.49
C PRO A 9 37.44 37.04 -29.09
N MET A 10 37.86 36.51 -27.94
CA MET A 10 37.16 35.45 -27.23
C MET A 10 35.81 35.96 -26.72
N ALA A 11 34.73 35.23 -27.04
CA ALA A 11 33.69 34.81 -26.09
C ALA A 11 32.41 34.40 -26.82
N SER A 12 32.06 33.12 -26.74
CA SER A 12 30.85 32.72 -26.01
C SER A 12 30.77 31.20 -25.92
N ALA A 13 30.95 30.74 -24.69
CA ALA A 13 30.48 29.51 -24.07
C ALA A 13 29.68 28.53 -24.95
N GLY A 14 30.21 27.31 -25.04
CA GLY A 14 29.58 26.21 -25.75
C GLY A 14 28.25 25.77 -25.13
N ARG A 15 27.20 25.80 -25.95
CA ARG A 15 26.08 24.86 -25.80
C ARG A 15 26.50 23.54 -26.45
N ARG A 16 27.13 22.68 -25.66
CA ARG A 16 27.24 21.26 -25.99
C ARG A 16 25.85 20.66 -25.90
N SER A 17 25.23 20.47 -27.07
CA SER A 17 24.05 19.63 -27.27
C SER A 17 24.39 18.23 -26.73
N ARG A 18 23.84 17.89 -25.57
CA ARG A 18 23.95 16.54 -25.00
C ARG A 18 22.88 15.68 -25.65
N SER A 19 23.34 14.64 -26.35
CA SER A 19 22.72 13.34 -26.47
C SER A 19 21.20 13.30 -26.71
N ALA A 20 20.81 13.56 -27.95
CA ALA A 20 19.69 12.85 -28.56
C ALA A 20 20.26 11.64 -29.32
N ILE A 21 20.90 10.73 -28.60
CA ILE A 21 21.33 9.41 -29.10
C ILE A 21 20.66 8.38 -28.21
N ASP A 22 19.34 8.28 -28.30
CA ASP A 22 18.61 7.08 -27.87
C ASP A 22 17.19 7.10 -28.44
N GLN A 23 17.07 7.22 -29.75
CA GLN A 23 15.82 6.87 -30.42
C GLN A 23 16.10 5.60 -31.20
N PRO A 24 15.58 4.43 -30.78
CA PRO A 24 15.73 3.22 -31.54
C PRO A 24 15.05 3.42 -32.90
N ILE A 25 15.87 3.37 -33.95
CA ILE A 25 15.43 3.37 -35.33
C ILE A 25 14.65 2.07 -35.56
N GLU A 26 13.32 2.13 -35.53
CA GLU A 26 12.46 0.99 -35.91
C GLU A 26 12.43 0.83 -37.44
N THR A 27 13.56 0.46 -38.03
CA THR A 27 13.62 -0.03 -39.40
C THR A 27 13.49 -1.55 -39.39
N THR A 28 12.26 -2.06 -39.51
CA THR A 28 11.95 -3.26 -40.31
C THR A 28 10.42 -3.34 -40.45
N ARG A 29 9.90 -2.80 -41.54
CA ARG A 29 8.55 -3.11 -42.03
C ARG A 29 8.60 -4.53 -42.61
N GLY A 30 8.58 -5.52 -41.73
CA GLY A 30 8.33 -6.90 -42.10
C GLY A 30 6.89 -7.03 -42.57
N ILE A 31 6.67 -7.80 -43.63
CA ILE A 31 5.33 -8.24 -44.05
C ILE A 31 4.79 -9.09 -42.90
N ARG A 32 4.13 -8.47 -41.93
CA ARG A 32 3.36 -9.18 -40.91
C ARG A 32 2.08 -9.60 -41.59
N PRO A 33 1.80 -10.92 -41.74
CA PRO A 33 0.47 -11.35 -42.10
C PRO A 33 -0.47 -10.74 -41.06
N SER A 34 -1.39 -9.88 -41.50
CA SER A 34 -2.40 -9.28 -40.63
C SER A 34 -3.41 -10.37 -40.27
N TYR A 35 -3.03 -11.23 -39.32
CA TYR A 35 -3.90 -12.20 -38.70
C TYR A 35 -4.92 -11.43 -37.87
N ASP A 36 -6.19 -11.46 -38.27
CA ASP A 36 -7.33 -10.78 -37.62
C ASP A 36 -7.58 -11.37 -36.21
N PRO A 37 -7.08 -10.73 -35.14
CA PRO A 37 -7.02 -11.32 -33.81
C PRO A 37 -8.39 -11.43 -33.14
N GLU A 38 -9.38 -10.63 -33.56
CA GLU A 38 -10.74 -10.66 -33.04
C GLU A 38 -11.50 -11.95 -33.41
N ARG A 39 -11.33 -12.47 -34.64
CA ARG A 39 -12.01 -13.70 -35.07
C ARG A 39 -11.41 -14.94 -34.41
N PHE A 40 -10.09 -15.01 -34.33
CA PHE A 40 -9.39 -16.10 -33.65
C PHE A 40 -9.63 -16.09 -32.15
N GLY A 41 -9.74 -14.92 -31.51
CA GLY A 41 -9.98 -14.83 -30.08
C GLY A 41 -11.28 -15.49 -29.62
N ARG A 42 -12.37 -15.32 -30.37
CA ARG A 42 -13.67 -15.95 -30.08
C ARG A 42 -13.65 -17.48 -30.26
N ILE A 43 -12.91 -17.97 -31.25
CA ILE A 43 -12.74 -19.40 -31.51
C ILE A 43 -11.88 -20.04 -30.41
N SER A 44 -10.75 -19.42 -30.06
CA SER A 44 -9.85 -19.90 -29.00
C SER A 44 -10.53 -20.00 -27.65
N GLU A 45 -11.37 -19.03 -27.28
CA GLU A 45 -12.11 -19.05 -26.01
C GLU A 45 -13.14 -20.20 -25.93
N ARG A 46 -13.68 -20.60 -27.08
CA ARG A 46 -14.58 -21.75 -27.16
C ARG A 46 -13.79 -23.06 -27.08
N VAL A 47 -12.66 -23.15 -27.76
CA VAL A 47 -11.78 -24.33 -27.75
C VAL A 47 -11.15 -24.55 -26.37
N ALA A 48 -10.70 -23.50 -25.69
CA ALA A 48 -10.12 -23.59 -24.34
C ALA A 48 -11.14 -24.12 -23.32
N ARG A 49 -12.38 -23.63 -23.35
CA ARG A 49 -13.47 -24.16 -22.53
C ARG A 49 -13.87 -25.58 -22.90
N PHE A 50 -13.66 -25.99 -24.15
CA PHE A 50 -13.97 -27.33 -24.62
C PHE A 50 -12.95 -28.36 -24.14
N ILE A 51 -11.64 -28.06 -24.22
CA ILE A 51 -10.56 -28.97 -23.81
C ILE A 51 -10.50 -29.15 -22.29
N GLY A 52 -10.83 -28.11 -21.51
CA GLY A 52 -10.81 -28.15 -20.05
C GLY A 52 -12.07 -28.73 -19.38
N SER A 53 -13.07 -29.17 -20.16
CA SER A 53 -14.36 -29.63 -19.62
C SER A 53 -14.47 -31.15 -19.63
N TRP A 54 -15.11 -31.72 -18.59
CA TRP A 54 -15.51 -33.13 -18.53
C TRP A 54 -16.39 -33.56 -19.72
N ALA A 55 -17.03 -32.61 -20.41
CA ALA A 55 -17.90 -32.88 -21.54
C ALA A 55 -17.14 -33.43 -22.77
N PHE A 56 -15.88 -33.02 -22.97
CA PHE A 56 -15.06 -33.52 -24.08
C PHE A 56 -14.79 -35.03 -23.95
N ILE A 57 -14.42 -35.46 -22.74
CA ILE A 57 -14.15 -36.86 -22.44
C ILE A 57 -15.43 -37.68 -22.64
N ALA A 58 -16.56 -37.22 -22.09
CA ALA A 58 -17.85 -37.89 -22.26
C ALA A 58 -18.25 -38.05 -23.74
N TRP A 59 -18.11 -36.98 -24.54
CA TRP A 59 -18.38 -37.03 -25.98
C TRP A 59 -17.48 -38.03 -26.72
N MET A 60 -16.17 -38.01 -26.45
CA MET A 60 -15.21 -38.95 -27.06
C MET A 60 -15.55 -40.41 -26.72
N THR A 61 -15.90 -40.69 -25.46
CA THR A 61 -16.33 -42.03 -25.04
C THR A 61 -17.60 -42.46 -25.77
N VAL A 62 -18.59 -41.58 -25.91
CA VAL A 62 -19.83 -41.86 -26.65
C VAL A 62 -19.55 -42.18 -28.11
N VAL A 63 -18.67 -41.44 -28.79
CA VAL A 63 -18.31 -41.69 -30.19
C VAL A 63 -17.65 -43.06 -30.36
N ILE A 64 -16.72 -43.42 -29.46
CA ILE A 64 -16.06 -44.73 -29.47
C ILE A 64 -17.09 -45.84 -29.25
N LEU A 65 -17.95 -45.70 -28.23
CA LEU A 65 -18.99 -46.69 -27.94
C LEU A 65 -19.99 -46.84 -29.09
N MET A 66 -20.39 -45.73 -29.72
CA MET A 66 -21.29 -45.73 -30.87
C MET A 66 -20.65 -46.45 -32.07
N TRP A 67 -19.36 -46.27 -32.32
CA TRP A 67 -18.64 -46.98 -33.37
C TRP A 67 -18.57 -48.49 -33.10
N VAL A 68 -18.19 -48.85 -31.87
CA VAL A 68 -18.16 -50.26 -31.45
C VAL A 68 -19.54 -50.90 -31.57
N ALA A 69 -20.59 -50.20 -31.12
CA ALA A 69 -21.98 -50.66 -31.25
C ALA A 69 -22.37 -50.83 -32.72
N PHE A 70 -22.10 -49.84 -33.58
CA PHE A 70 -22.37 -49.94 -35.02
C PHE A 70 -21.69 -51.16 -35.66
N ASN A 71 -20.46 -51.46 -35.27
CA ASN A 71 -19.73 -52.61 -35.79
C ASN A 71 -20.26 -53.96 -35.24
N VAL A 72 -20.71 -54.00 -33.99
CA VAL A 72 -21.29 -55.21 -33.35
C VAL A 72 -22.70 -55.51 -33.87
N PHE A 73 -23.51 -54.48 -34.12
CA PHE A 73 -24.86 -54.62 -34.66
C PHE A 73 -24.89 -54.75 -36.19
N ALA A 74 -23.74 -54.70 -36.86
CA ALA A 74 -23.65 -54.93 -38.30
C ALA A 74 -24.03 -56.40 -38.63
N PRO A 75 -25.05 -56.65 -39.48
CA PRO A 75 -25.53 -58.00 -39.76
C PRO A 75 -24.46 -58.90 -40.42
N GLY A 76 -24.48 -60.18 -40.04
CA GLY A 76 -23.42 -61.18 -40.19
C GLY A 76 -22.99 -61.51 -41.63
N GLY A 77 -22.09 -60.69 -42.16
CA GLY A 77 -21.40 -60.90 -43.43
C GLY A 77 -20.62 -59.67 -43.90
N ILE A 78 -20.96 -58.50 -43.38
CA ILE A 78 -20.30 -57.21 -43.65
C ILE A 78 -19.91 -56.62 -42.30
N GLN A 79 -18.77 -57.07 -41.77
CA GLN A 79 -18.11 -56.40 -40.65
C GLN A 79 -17.13 -55.39 -41.26
N PRO A 80 -17.52 -54.10 -41.39
CA PRO A 80 -16.62 -53.11 -41.95
C PRO A 80 -15.31 -53.00 -41.17
N ASP A 81 -15.29 -53.36 -39.87
CA ASP A 81 -14.09 -53.28 -39.03
C ASP A 81 -14.00 -54.46 -38.02
N ALA A 82 -13.70 -55.67 -38.49
CA ALA A 82 -13.52 -56.84 -37.62
C ALA A 82 -12.34 -56.65 -36.62
N TYR A 83 -12.37 -57.38 -35.49
CA TYR A 83 -11.33 -57.31 -34.46
C TYR A 83 -9.93 -57.47 -35.09
N PRO A 84 -9.01 -56.48 -34.98
CA PRO A 84 -8.82 -55.54 -33.86
C PRO A 84 -9.25 -54.07 -34.13
N PHE A 85 -10.27 -53.80 -34.95
CA PHE A 85 -10.76 -52.44 -35.26
C PHE A 85 -9.67 -51.52 -35.87
N ILE A 86 -9.16 -51.89 -37.05
CA ILE A 86 -8.07 -51.18 -37.72
C ILE A 86 -8.47 -49.76 -38.13
N PHE A 87 -9.73 -49.54 -38.54
CA PHE A 87 -10.20 -48.21 -38.93
C PHE A 87 -10.29 -47.27 -37.74
N LEU A 88 -10.79 -47.74 -36.61
CA LEU A 88 -10.83 -46.96 -35.37
C LEU A 88 -9.41 -46.57 -34.92
N THR A 89 -8.46 -47.51 -35.02
CA THR A 89 -7.05 -47.27 -34.67
C THR A 89 -6.38 -46.27 -35.62
N LEU A 90 -6.62 -46.39 -36.93
CA LEU A 90 -6.15 -45.42 -37.93
C LEU A 90 -6.73 -44.03 -37.67
N LEU A 91 -8.02 -43.95 -37.39
CA LEU A 91 -8.70 -42.69 -37.10
C LEU A 91 -8.13 -42.04 -35.84
N LEU A 92 -7.93 -42.80 -34.76
CA LEU A 92 -7.31 -42.32 -33.52
C LEU A 92 -5.87 -41.85 -33.74
N SER A 93 -5.09 -42.55 -34.56
CA SER A 93 -3.71 -42.16 -34.88
C SER A 93 -3.66 -40.83 -35.63
N VAL A 94 -4.53 -40.65 -36.63
CA VAL A 94 -4.67 -39.38 -37.36
C VAL A 94 -5.18 -38.28 -36.43
N GLN A 95 -6.14 -38.59 -35.55
CA GLN A 95 -6.69 -37.64 -34.58
C GLN A 95 -5.59 -37.07 -33.67
N ALA A 96 -4.73 -37.94 -33.14
CA ALA A 96 -3.59 -37.52 -32.33
C ALA A 96 -2.61 -36.65 -33.13
N SER A 97 -2.33 -37.00 -34.40
CA SER A 97 -1.42 -36.25 -35.26
C SER A 97 -1.92 -34.84 -35.58
N TYR A 98 -3.22 -34.66 -35.83
CA TYR A 98 -3.82 -33.36 -36.12
C TYR A 98 -4.07 -32.51 -34.85
N ALA A 99 -4.16 -33.13 -33.67
CA ALA A 99 -4.32 -32.40 -32.43
C ALA A 99 -3.10 -31.52 -32.11
N ALA A 100 -1.89 -31.99 -32.39
CA ALA A 100 -0.64 -31.26 -32.13
C ALA A 100 -0.59 -29.85 -32.75
N PRO A 101 -0.84 -29.65 -34.06
CA PRO A 101 -0.85 -28.32 -34.66
C PRO A 101 -2.00 -27.42 -34.16
N LEU A 102 -3.18 -27.98 -33.84
CA LEU A 102 -4.25 -27.19 -33.24
C LEU A 102 -3.89 -26.67 -31.85
N ILE A 103 -3.26 -27.52 -31.04
CA ILE A 103 -2.76 -27.16 -29.71
C ILE A 103 -1.66 -26.09 -29.83
N LEU A 104 -0.75 -26.22 -30.79
CA LEU A 104 0.28 -25.21 -31.07
C LEU A 104 -0.31 -23.84 -31.43
N LEU A 105 -1.37 -23.80 -32.24
CA LEU A 105 -2.07 -22.55 -32.55
C LEU A 105 -2.77 -21.94 -31.32
N ALA A 106 -3.32 -22.78 -30.45
CA ALA A 106 -3.92 -22.33 -29.19
C ALA A 106 -2.86 -21.78 -28.22
N GLN A 107 -1.67 -22.40 -28.17
CA GLN A 107 -0.56 -22.01 -27.29
C GLN A 107 0.11 -20.70 -27.73
N ASN A 108 0.34 -20.47 -29.03
CA ASN A 108 0.93 -19.20 -29.52
C ASN A 108 0.18 -17.96 -28.99
N ARG A 109 -1.15 -18.06 -28.88
CA ARG A 109 -2.02 -17.00 -28.37
C ARG A 109 -1.92 -16.82 -26.85
N GLN A 110 -1.67 -17.89 -26.11
CA GLN A 110 -1.40 -17.84 -24.67
C GLN A 110 -0.07 -17.11 -24.43
N THR A 111 0.97 -17.48 -25.18
CA THR A 111 2.31 -16.87 -25.08
C THR A 111 2.30 -15.38 -25.43
N ASP A 112 1.51 -14.95 -26.43
CA ASP A 112 1.39 -13.52 -26.77
C ASP A 112 0.69 -12.70 -25.66
N ARG A 113 -0.37 -13.25 -25.05
CA ARG A 113 -1.01 -12.62 -23.88
C ARG A 113 -0.07 -12.58 -22.68
N ASP A 114 0.60 -13.69 -22.40
CA ASP A 114 1.57 -13.80 -21.31
C ASP A 114 2.71 -12.78 -21.50
N ARG A 115 3.13 -12.52 -22.74
CA ARG A 115 4.12 -11.50 -23.05
C ARG A 115 3.64 -10.08 -22.77
N VAL A 116 2.41 -9.73 -23.16
CA VAL A 116 1.82 -8.41 -22.85
C VAL A 116 1.64 -8.25 -21.34
N GLN A 117 1.11 -9.27 -20.68
CA GLN A 117 0.90 -9.26 -19.24
C GLN A 117 2.23 -9.14 -18.48
N TYR A 118 3.28 -9.82 -18.94
CA TYR A 118 4.62 -9.68 -18.37
C TYR A 118 5.17 -8.25 -18.51
N GLN A 119 4.92 -7.57 -19.63
CA GLN A 119 5.33 -6.18 -19.81
C GLN A 119 4.54 -5.22 -18.91
N GLU A 120 3.23 -5.41 -18.77
CA GLU A 120 2.41 -4.63 -17.86
C GLU A 120 2.80 -4.84 -16.40
N ASP A 121 3.06 -6.08 -15.99
CA ASP A 121 3.50 -6.43 -14.65
C ASP A 121 4.86 -5.81 -14.34
N ARG A 122 5.79 -5.78 -15.31
CA ARG A 122 7.05 -5.04 -15.15
C ARG A 122 6.82 -3.56 -14.88
N GLN A 123 6.00 -2.88 -15.68
CA GLN A 123 5.71 -1.45 -15.47
C GLN A 123 4.98 -1.21 -14.14
N ARG A 124 4.06 -2.08 -13.75
CA ARG A 124 3.38 -2.01 -12.45
C ARG A 124 4.37 -2.18 -11.31
N ASN A 125 5.30 -3.12 -11.42
CA ASN A 125 6.29 -3.37 -10.38
C ASN A 125 7.26 -2.19 -10.21
N GLU A 126 7.69 -1.57 -11.31
CA GLU A 126 8.48 -0.33 -11.29
C GLU A 126 7.72 0.81 -10.61
N ARG A 127 6.44 0.99 -10.93
CA ARG A 127 5.58 1.99 -10.27
C ARG A 127 5.36 1.68 -8.79
N MET A 128 5.16 0.41 -8.42
CA MET A 128 5.06 -0.01 -7.03
C MET A 128 6.33 0.30 -6.25
N LEU A 129 7.50 0.01 -6.83
CA LEU A 129 8.78 0.31 -6.21
C LEU A 129 8.97 1.81 -6.00
N ALA A 130 8.64 2.63 -7.01
CA ALA A 130 8.71 4.09 -6.92
C ALA A 130 7.73 4.65 -5.87
N ASN A 131 6.50 4.14 -5.81
CA ASN A 131 5.51 4.56 -4.81
C ASN A 131 5.96 4.18 -3.39
N SER A 132 6.57 3.00 -3.23
CA SER A 132 7.13 2.57 -1.94
C SER A 132 8.27 3.49 -1.49
N ASP A 133 9.20 3.85 -2.39
CA ASP A 133 10.27 4.81 -2.08
C ASP A 133 9.72 6.20 -1.75
N TYR A 134 8.69 6.66 -2.47
CA TYR A 134 8.00 7.91 -2.17
C TYR A 134 7.36 7.89 -0.77
N LEU A 135 6.59 6.84 -0.46
CA LEU A 135 5.97 6.68 0.86
C LEU A 135 7.02 6.58 1.97
N ALA A 136 8.13 5.90 1.75
CA ALA A 136 9.22 5.82 2.72
C ALA A 136 9.83 7.18 3.02
N ARG A 137 10.03 8.02 1.98
CA ARG A 137 10.53 9.40 2.14
C ARG A 137 9.51 10.29 2.84
N GLU A 138 8.24 10.15 2.51
CA GLU A 138 7.16 10.93 3.14
C GLU A 138 7.00 10.56 4.61
N VAL A 139 7.08 9.27 4.96
CA VAL A 139 7.07 8.82 6.36
C VAL A 139 8.31 9.32 7.10
N ALA A 140 9.48 9.35 6.45
CA ALA A 140 10.69 9.89 7.03
C ALA A 140 10.60 11.41 7.27
N SER A 141 10.05 12.18 6.33
CA SER A 141 9.85 13.62 6.49
C SER A 141 8.82 13.91 7.58
N LEU A 142 7.69 13.21 7.60
CA LEU A 142 6.68 13.30 8.66
C LEU A 142 7.28 12.98 10.04
N ARG A 143 8.11 11.94 10.14
CA ARG A 143 8.80 11.60 11.39
C ARG A 143 9.72 12.72 11.86
N THR A 144 10.48 13.33 10.96
CA THR A 144 11.36 14.46 11.30
C THR A 144 10.55 15.67 11.74
N SER A 145 9.49 16.05 11.00
CA SER A 145 8.60 17.15 11.37
C SER A 145 7.89 16.93 12.70
N LEU A 146 7.45 15.70 13.00
CA LEU A 146 6.87 15.34 14.31
C LEU A 146 7.92 15.31 15.44
N GLY A 147 9.17 14.99 15.11
CA GLY A 147 10.30 15.04 16.03
C GLY A 147 10.67 16.48 16.40
N GLU A 148 10.66 17.39 15.44
CA GLU A 148 10.88 18.84 15.64
C GLU A 148 9.71 19.49 16.41
N LEU A 149 8.47 19.04 16.18
CA LEU A 149 7.26 19.50 16.88
C LEU A 149 7.07 18.96 18.30
N ALA A 150 8.13 18.49 18.95
CA ALA A 150 8.16 18.44 20.41
C ALA A 150 7.12 17.48 21.04
N THR A 151 7.26 16.18 20.83
CA THR A 151 6.30 15.21 21.39
C THR A 151 6.66 14.68 22.78
N ARG A 152 7.91 14.85 23.26
CA ARG A 152 8.26 14.36 24.60
C ARG A 152 8.38 15.47 25.63
N ASP A 153 9.27 16.43 25.42
CA ASP A 153 9.52 17.43 26.46
C ASP A 153 8.45 18.52 26.49
N TYR A 154 7.91 18.91 25.33
CA TYR A 154 6.80 19.87 25.24
C TYR A 154 5.45 19.26 25.65
N VAL A 155 5.10 18.05 25.17
CA VAL A 155 3.89 17.36 25.68
C VAL A 155 3.98 17.13 27.19
N ARG A 156 5.18 16.83 27.71
CA ARG A 156 5.38 16.65 29.15
C ARG A 156 5.33 17.97 29.93
N SER A 157 5.85 19.07 29.38
CA SER A 157 5.74 20.39 30.01
C SER A 157 4.31 20.89 30.01
N GLU A 158 3.60 20.76 28.89
CA GLU A 158 2.19 21.18 28.75
C GLU A 158 1.28 20.37 29.69
N LEU A 159 1.53 19.06 29.79
CA LEU A 159 0.79 18.20 30.73
C LEU A 159 1.08 18.56 32.18
N ARG A 160 2.33 18.91 32.52
CA ARG A 160 2.70 19.38 33.88
C ARG A 160 2.09 20.73 34.20
N GLU A 161 2.17 21.68 33.27
CA GLU A 161 1.60 23.02 33.40
C GLU A 161 0.08 22.95 33.58
N SER A 162 -0.60 22.11 32.78
CA SER A 162 -2.03 21.84 32.93
C SER A 162 -2.37 21.21 34.29
N LEU A 163 -1.54 20.27 34.79
CA LEU A 163 -1.73 19.64 36.10
C LEU A 163 -1.52 20.64 37.25
N ASP A 164 -0.45 21.44 37.20
CA ASP A 164 -0.14 22.47 38.20
C ASP A 164 -1.25 23.53 38.24
N ALA A 165 -1.78 23.92 37.08
CA ALA A 165 -2.90 24.85 36.99
C ALA A 165 -4.17 24.30 37.64
N ILE A 166 -4.47 23.00 37.47
CA ILE A 166 -5.61 22.34 38.12
C ILE A 166 -5.39 22.27 39.64
N MET A 167 -4.19 21.88 40.10
CA MET A 167 -3.86 21.80 41.53
C MET A 167 -3.97 23.17 42.20
N ALA A 168 -3.46 24.22 41.59
CA ALA A 168 -3.55 25.58 42.10
C ALA A 168 -5.01 26.05 42.28
N ARG A 169 -5.90 25.70 41.34
CA ARG A 169 -7.34 25.99 41.48
C ARG A 169 -7.97 25.22 42.63
N LEU A 170 -7.60 23.95 42.84
CA LEU A 170 -8.10 23.16 43.96
C LEU A 170 -7.66 23.74 45.31
N ASP A 171 -6.42 24.20 45.41
CA ASP A 171 -5.91 24.85 46.63
C ASP A 171 -6.59 26.20 46.87
N GLN A 172 -6.81 27.01 45.84
CA GLN A 172 -7.60 28.26 45.97
C GLN A 172 -9.02 27.98 46.47
N LEU A 173 -9.72 26.99 45.91
CA LEU A 173 -11.05 26.58 46.38
C LEU A 173 -11.03 26.07 47.82
N LYS A 174 -9.92 25.47 48.26
CA LYS A 174 -9.74 24.98 49.62
C LYS A 174 -9.48 26.13 50.60
N VAL A 175 -8.71 27.14 50.20
CA VAL A 175 -8.49 28.36 51.00
C VAL A 175 -9.78 29.15 51.13
N ASP A 176 -10.47 29.42 50.01
CA ASP A 176 -11.75 30.15 49.98
C ASP A 176 -12.81 29.45 50.85
N ARG A 177 -12.88 28.11 50.80
CA ARG A 177 -13.73 27.32 51.71
C ARG A 177 -13.34 27.47 53.19
N ARG A 178 -12.05 27.56 53.52
CA ARG A 178 -11.58 27.72 54.91
C ARG A 178 -11.89 29.11 55.44
N ASP A 179 -11.78 30.13 54.60
CA ASP A 179 -12.09 31.51 54.97
C ASP A 179 -13.60 31.65 55.25
N LEU A 180 -14.44 31.06 54.39
CA LEU A 180 -15.89 30.96 54.62
C LEU A 180 -16.26 30.22 55.92
N ASP A 181 -15.56 29.15 56.27
CA ASP A 181 -15.77 28.41 57.53
C ASP A 181 -15.30 29.22 58.75
N SER A 182 -14.24 30.01 58.60
CA SER A 182 -13.72 30.88 59.67
C SER A 182 -14.63 32.07 59.98
N ASP A 183 -15.29 32.64 58.98
CA ASP A 183 -16.28 33.72 59.15
C ASP A 183 -17.55 33.23 59.84
N VAL A 184 -17.94 31.96 59.65
CA VAL A 184 -19.10 31.33 60.31
C VAL A 184 -18.81 31.01 61.79
N VAL A 185 -17.57 30.65 62.13
CA VAL A 185 -17.16 30.36 63.52
C VAL A 185 -16.80 31.64 64.31
N GLY A 186 -16.51 32.74 63.62
CA GLY A 186 -15.93 33.97 64.17
C GLY A 186 -16.88 35.04 64.71
N SER A 187 -18.20 34.84 64.79
CA SER A 187 -19.11 35.85 65.39
C SER A 187 -19.02 35.85 66.93
N PRO A 188 -18.39 36.85 67.58
CA PRO A 188 -18.36 36.94 69.03
C PRO A 188 -19.56 37.75 69.51
N ASN A 189 -20.33 37.19 70.44
CA ASN A 189 -21.37 37.88 71.18
C ASN A 189 -20.77 39.14 71.87
N SER A 190 -21.11 40.33 71.38
CA SER A 190 -20.60 41.60 71.87
C SER A 190 -21.57 42.21 72.88
N ASP A 191 -21.38 41.89 74.17
CA ASP A 191 -21.94 42.64 75.29
C ASP A 191 -21.12 42.37 76.58
N GLU A 192 -19.95 43.00 76.73
CA GLU A 192 -19.53 43.45 78.06
C GLU A 192 -18.60 44.68 77.98
N VAL A 193 -19.19 45.81 78.36
CA VAL A 193 -18.68 47.17 78.19
C VAL A 193 -18.00 47.62 79.50
N ARG A 194 -16.72 47.96 79.39
CA ARG A 194 -16.05 49.15 80.01
C ARG A 194 -16.04 49.27 81.55
N ARG A 195 -14.85 49.22 82.16
CA ARG A 195 -14.38 50.24 83.14
C ARG A 195 -12.85 50.46 83.05
N THR A 196 -12.49 51.72 83.27
CA THR A 196 -11.27 52.49 82.98
C THR A 196 -10.13 52.33 84.00
N PRO A 197 -8.88 52.68 83.63
CA PRO A 197 -7.73 52.73 84.54
C PRO A 197 -7.53 54.14 85.15
N THR A 198 -7.14 54.21 86.42
CA THR A 198 -6.51 55.39 87.04
C THR A 198 -5.24 54.93 87.76
N PRO A 199 -4.06 55.48 87.44
CA PRO A 199 -2.84 55.31 88.22
C PRO A 199 -2.69 56.45 89.23
N ASP A 200 -2.20 56.16 90.44
CA ASP A 200 -1.63 57.21 91.31
C ASP A 200 -0.32 56.73 91.94
N PRO A 201 0.74 57.55 91.96
CA PRO A 201 2.10 57.20 92.32
C PRO A 201 2.49 57.75 93.69
N ASP A 202 2.77 56.90 94.66
CA ASP A 202 3.51 57.26 95.88
C ASP A 202 4.16 55.98 96.43
N ALA A 203 5.51 55.95 96.42
CA ALA A 203 6.35 55.86 97.63
C ALA A 203 6.38 54.47 98.28
N ASP A 204 7.51 53.85 98.66
CA ASP A 204 8.92 54.22 98.81
C ASP A 204 9.71 52.87 98.84
N PRO A 205 11.06 52.85 98.72
CA PRO A 205 11.87 51.66 98.53
C PRO A 205 12.26 51.03 99.88
N ASP A 206 12.97 49.90 99.78
CA ASP A 206 13.63 49.16 100.86
C ASP A 206 12.81 48.01 101.47
N ASN A 207 13.05 46.81 100.95
CA ASN A 207 13.36 45.68 101.82
C ASN A 207 14.09 44.59 101.04
N SER A 208 15.41 44.49 101.25
CA SER A 208 16.19 43.29 100.89
C SER A 208 16.14 42.26 102.05
N PRO A 209 16.78 41.09 101.94
CA PRO A 209 16.18 39.77 102.20
C PRO A 209 16.51 39.28 103.63
N PRO A 210 16.30 37.99 103.94
CA PRO A 210 17.50 37.14 103.99
C PRO A 210 17.26 35.66 103.63
N GLY A 211 18.33 34.96 103.22
CA GLY A 211 18.41 33.51 103.16
C GLY A 211 19.23 32.98 102.00
#